data_AF-A0A0Q8MUB7-F1
#
_entry.id   AF-A0A0Q8MUB7-F1
#
_cell.length_a   1.000
_cell.length_b   1.000
_cell.length_c   1.000
_cell.angle_alpha   90.00
_cell.angle_beta   90.00
_cell.angle_gamma   90.00
#
_symmetry.space_group_name_H-M   'P 1'
#
loop_
_entity.id
_entity.type
_entity.pdbx_description
1 polymer ?
#
loop_
_entity_poly.entity_id
_entity_poly.type
_entity_poly.pdbx_seq_one_letter_code
_entity_poly.pdbx_strand_id
1 'polypeptide(L)'
;MRERRTNQSWYEIGKQQGSRAGRRGGEVQRHARDFVDEDDNAAWIDGVLEGVMSCGARIVSVIAVQDLMPGSKGGLIQVILVEPSGRYAGD
;
A
#
# COMPACT_ATOMS: atom_id res chain seq x y z
N MET A 1 6.22 13.35 -35.17
CA MET A 1 7.18 13.05 -34.09
C MET A 1 6.50 12.02 -33.18
N ARG A 2 6.94 10.76 -33.17
CA ARG A 2 6.34 9.70 -32.34
C ARG A 2 6.93 9.83 -30.94
N GLU A 3 6.20 10.45 -30.02
CA GLU A 3 6.56 10.44 -28.60
C GLU A 3 6.45 9.02 -28.06
N ARG A 4 7.58 8.52 -27.61
CA ARG A 4 7.81 7.14 -27.17
C ARG A 4 7.45 7.08 -25.68
N ARG A 5 6.36 6.36 -25.39
CA ARG A 5 6.00 5.68 -24.13
C ARG A 5 6.79 6.06 -22.85
N THR A 6 5.99 6.49 -21.86
CA THR A 6 6.08 6.25 -20.41
C THR A 6 7.08 7.05 -19.58
N ASN A 7 6.78 8.34 -19.36
CA ASN A 7 6.97 8.93 -18.03
C ASN A 7 5.76 8.52 -17.19
N GLN A 8 5.77 7.31 -16.63
CA GLN A 8 4.81 7.02 -15.57
C GLN A 8 5.08 7.99 -14.43
N SER A 9 4.06 8.72 -13.99
CA SER A 9 4.19 9.62 -12.85
C SER A 9 4.61 8.81 -11.62
N TRP A 10 5.40 9.40 -10.71
CA TRP A 10 5.77 8.75 -9.45
C TRP A 10 4.54 8.27 -8.66
N TYR A 11 3.45 9.02 -8.74
CA TYR A 11 2.14 8.61 -8.23
C TYR A 11 1.65 7.28 -8.82
N GLU A 12 1.74 7.09 -10.14
CA GLU A 12 1.31 5.85 -10.80
C GLU A 12 2.17 4.65 -10.36
N ILE A 13 3.46 4.89 -10.11
CA ILE A 13 4.38 3.86 -9.61
C ILE A 13 4.01 3.46 -8.18
N GLY A 14 3.86 4.42 -7.27
CA GLY A 14 3.46 4.18 -5.88
C GLY A 14 2.12 3.45 -5.81
N LYS A 15 1.15 3.93 -6.59
CA LYS A 15 -0.18 3.31 -6.73
C LYS A 15 -0.12 1.88 -7.26
N GLN A 16 0.70 1.61 -8.27
CA GLN A 16 0.84 0.25 -8.79
C GLN A 16 1.47 -0.70 -7.76
N GLN A 17 2.44 -0.24 -6.98
CA GLN A 17 3.06 -1.02 -5.91
C GLN A 17 2.06 -1.34 -4.80
N GLY A 18 1.28 -0.36 -4.37
CA GLY A 18 0.18 -0.56 -3.42
C GLY A 18 -0.83 -1.57 -3.94
N SER A 19 -1.25 -1.45 -5.20
CA SER A 19 -2.25 -2.35 -5.81
C SER A 19 -1.80 -3.80 -5.85
N ARG A 20 -0.49 -4.06 -6.04
CA ARG A 20 0.07 -5.41 -5.95
C ARG A 20 0.07 -5.95 -4.53
N ALA A 21 0.34 -5.11 -3.54
CA ALA A 21 0.29 -5.51 -2.13
C ALA A 21 -1.16 -5.82 -1.70
N GLY A 22 -2.11 -4.94 -2.02
CA GLY A 22 -3.54 -5.15 -1.72
C GLY A 22 -4.11 -6.42 -2.34
N ARG A 23 -3.71 -6.75 -3.58
CA ARG A 23 -4.16 -7.99 -4.26
C ARG A 23 -3.66 -9.29 -3.64
N ARG A 24 -2.51 -9.28 -2.96
CA ARG A 24 -1.92 -10.49 -2.37
C ARG A 24 -2.59 -10.88 -1.04
N GLY A 25 -3.26 -9.93 -0.38
CA GLY A 25 -3.78 -10.13 0.97
C GLY A 25 -2.67 -10.26 2.01
N GLY A 26 -3.07 -10.42 3.28
CA GLY A 26 -2.17 -10.51 4.42
C GLY A 26 -1.85 -9.16 5.05
N GLU A 27 -0.75 -9.11 5.78
CA GLU A 27 -0.28 -7.91 6.44
C GLU A 27 0.63 -7.10 5.52
N VAL A 28 0.25 -5.85 5.25
CA VAL A 28 1.03 -4.92 4.44
C VAL A 28 1.58 -3.82 5.36
N GLN A 29 2.90 -3.76 5.52
CA GLN A 29 3.57 -2.75 6.35
C GLN A 29 4.53 -1.87 5.55
N ARG A 30 4.52 -0.56 5.80
CA ARG A 30 5.52 0.40 5.31
C ARG A 30 5.83 1.48 6.33
N HIS A 31 7.08 1.94 6.36
CA HIS A 31 7.47 3.09 7.15
C HIS A 31 7.31 4.38 6.34
N ALA A 32 6.93 5.48 6.98
CA ALA A 32 6.85 6.80 6.35
C ALA A 32 8.20 7.23 5.73
N ARG A 33 9.33 6.81 6.32
CA ARG A 33 10.69 7.06 5.78
C ARG A 33 10.99 6.30 4.49
N ASP A 34 10.19 5.31 4.12
CA ASP A 34 10.36 4.54 2.90
C ASP A 34 9.83 5.32 1.68
N PHE A 35 9.12 6.43 1.91
CA PHE A 35 8.55 7.32 0.89
C PHE A 35 9.35 8.60 0.77
N VAL A 36 9.32 9.20 -0.41
CA VAL A 36 9.98 10.49 -0.67
C VAL A 36 9.27 11.63 0.08
N ASP A 37 7.94 11.59 0.11
CA ASP A 37 7.08 12.59 0.73
C ASP A 37 5.69 12.00 1.08
N GLU A 38 4.80 12.87 1.58
CA GLU A 38 3.44 12.50 1.95
C GLU A 38 2.57 12.11 0.73
N ASP A 39 2.84 12.68 -0.44
CA ASP A 39 2.09 12.39 -1.67
C ASP A 39 2.41 10.98 -2.21
N ASP A 40 3.69 10.58 -2.15
CA ASP A 40 4.13 9.22 -2.51
C ASP A 40 3.56 8.16 -1.55
N ASN A 41 3.50 8.48 -0.25
CA ASN A 41 2.82 7.64 0.74
C ASN A 41 1.32 7.52 0.44
N ALA A 42 0.64 8.64 0.18
CA ALA A 42 -0.79 8.65 -0.15
C ALA A 42 -1.08 7.87 -1.45
N ALA A 43 -0.23 8.00 -2.47
CA ALA A 43 -0.32 7.25 -3.71
C ALA A 43 -0.23 5.75 -3.48
N TRP A 44 0.69 5.32 -2.61
CA TRP A 44 0.83 3.92 -2.24
C TRP A 44 -0.41 3.39 -1.50
N ILE A 45 -0.95 4.13 -0.53
CA ILE A 45 -2.18 3.76 0.19
C ILE A 45 -3.34 3.62 -0.78
N ASP A 46 -3.57 4.61 -1.66
CA ASP A 46 -4.61 4.55 -2.69
C ASP A 46 -4.45 3.30 -3.58
N GLY A 47 -3.21 2.99 -3.94
CA GLY A 47 -2.85 1.74 -4.59
C GLY A 47 -3.33 0.51 -3.82
N VAL A 48 -3.00 0.41 -2.53
CA VAL A 48 -3.42 -0.72 -1.67
C VAL A 48 -4.94 -0.86 -1.68
N LEU A 49 -5.67 0.25 -1.46
CA LEU A 49 -7.14 0.26 -1.50
C LEU A 49 -7.68 -0.28 -2.83
N GLU A 50 -7.16 0.23 -3.95
CA GLU A 50 -7.56 -0.22 -5.28
C GLU A 50 -7.25 -1.71 -5.50
N GLY A 51 -6.08 -2.17 -5.05
CA GLY A 51 -5.68 -3.57 -5.10
C GLY A 51 -6.67 -4.49 -4.39
N VAL A 52 -7.04 -4.13 -3.15
CA VAL A 52 -8.00 -4.86 -2.34
C VAL A 52 -9.37 -4.92 -3.02
N MET A 53 -9.87 -3.77 -3.47
CA MET A 53 -11.18 -3.68 -4.12
C MET A 53 -11.22 -4.46 -5.44
N SER A 54 -10.13 -4.47 -6.21
CA SER A 54 -10.05 -5.14 -7.51
C SER A 54 -10.20 -6.67 -7.46
N CYS A 55 -9.87 -7.28 -6.32
CA CYS A 55 -10.01 -8.73 -6.12
C CYS A 55 -11.17 -9.11 -5.20
N GLY A 56 -11.93 -8.14 -4.67
CA GLY A 56 -13.02 -8.38 -3.72
C GLY A 56 -12.55 -8.72 -2.30
N ALA A 57 -11.29 -8.42 -1.99
CA ALA A 57 -10.71 -8.58 -0.66
C ALA A 57 -11.28 -7.52 0.31
N ARG A 58 -10.98 -7.65 1.61
CA ARG A 58 -11.47 -6.72 2.64
C ARG A 58 -10.31 -6.17 3.46
N ILE A 59 -10.39 -4.89 3.81
CA ILE A 59 -9.50 -4.29 4.81
C ILE A 59 -10.09 -4.57 6.18
N VAL A 60 -9.33 -5.29 7.00
CA VAL A 60 -9.70 -5.63 8.37
C VAL A 60 -9.34 -4.50 9.31
N SER A 61 -8.17 -3.88 9.11
CA SER A 61 -7.69 -2.80 9.96
C SER A 61 -6.62 -1.96 9.25
N VAL A 62 -6.54 -0.69 9.62
CA VAL A 62 -5.43 0.21 9.29
C VAL A 62 -4.88 0.75 10.60
N ILE A 63 -3.61 0.45 10.88
CA ILE A 63 -2.94 0.80 12.14
C ILE A 63 -1.76 1.70 11.79
N ALA A 64 -1.69 2.87 12.42
CA ALA A 64 -0.52 3.73 12.37
C ALA A 64 0.22 3.62 13.71
N VAL A 65 1.45 3.12 13.68
CA VAL A 65 2.31 2.96 14.87
C VAL A 65 3.45 3.95 14.78
N GLN A 66 3.70 4.72 15.84
CA GLN A 66 4.97 5.45 15.96
C GLN A 66 6.07 4.48 16.40
N ASP A 67 7.04 4.23 15.53
CA ASP A 67 8.24 3.45 15.84
C ASP A 67 9.14 4.28 16.76
N LEU A 68 8.90 4.22 18.07
CA LEU A 68 9.67 4.92 19.08
C LEU A 68 10.82 4.02 19.59
N MET A 69 11.94 4.00 18.87
CA MET A 69 13.19 3.54 19.50
C MET A 69 13.73 4.62 20.45
N PRO A 70 14.17 4.29 21.68
CA PRO A 70 14.82 5.25 22.56
C PRO A 70 16.00 5.96 21.87
N GLY A 71 15.93 7.28 21.73
CA GLY A 71 16.93 8.10 21.03
C GLY A 71 16.71 8.29 19.52
N SER A 72 15.68 7.66 18.95
CA SER A 72 15.25 7.90 17.56
C SER A 72 14.22 9.03 17.50
N LYS A 73 14.20 9.79 16.38
CA LYS A 73 13.09 10.73 16.09
C LYS A 73 11.75 10.03 15.82
N GLY A 74 11.76 8.71 15.74
CA GLY A 74 10.63 7.85 15.44
C GLY A 74 10.09 8.02 14.01
N GLY A 75 9.58 6.93 13.45
CA GLY A 75 8.92 6.93 12.14
C GLY A 75 7.50 6.39 12.26
N LEU A 76 6.55 6.95 11.53
CA LEU A 76 5.21 6.37 11.45
C LEU A 76 5.26 5.11 10.57
N ILE A 77 4.86 3.97 11.11
CA ILE A 77 4.61 2.72 10.38
C ILE A 77 3.12 2.64 10.12
N GLN A 78 2.73 2.43 8.86
CA GLN A 78 1.36 2.07 8.52
C GLN A 78 1.27 0.59 8.24
N VAL A 79 0.34 -0.07 8.92
CA VAL A 79 0.01 -1.49 8.79
C VAL A 79 -1.41 -1.61 8.29
N ILE A 80 -1.60 -2.27 7.15
CA ILE A 80 -2.91 -2.55 6.56
C ILE A 80 -3.10 -4.06 6.57
N LEU A 81 -4.10 -4.53 7.33
CA LEU A 81 -4.49 -5.93 7.37
C LEU A 81 -5.55 -6.18 6.30
N VAL A 82 -5.23 -7.07 5.36
CA VAL A 82 -6.09 -7.40 4.23
C VAL A 82 -6.49 -8.86 4.30
N GLU A 83 -7.78 -9.13 4.40
CA GLU A 83 -8.35 -10.45 4.17
C GLU A 83 -8.50 -10.69 2.67
N PRO A 84 -7.90 -11.77 2.12
CA PRO A 84 -8.12 -12.15 0.73
C PRO A 84 -9.61 -12.30 0.44
N SER A 85 -10.02 -12.06 -0.80
CA SER A 85 -11.37 -12.43 -1.20
C SER A 85 -11.54 -13.92 -1.02
N GLY A 86 -12.46 -14.28 -0.14
CA GLY A 86 -12.92 -15.65 -0.04
C GLY A 86 -13.53 -16.05 -1.38
N ARG A 87 -12.75 -16.68 -2.25
CA ARG A 87 -13.29 -17.88 -2.88
C ARG A 87 -13.62 -18.80 -1.72
N TYR A 88 -14.88 -19.18 -1.62
CA TYR A 88 -15.31 -20.40 -0.96
C TYR A 88 -14.22 -21.46 -1.08
N ALA A 89 -13.42 -21.63 -0.03
CA ALA A 89 -12.56 -22.78 0.15
C ALA A 89 -13.43 -23.82 0.86
N GLY A 90 -14.37 -24.39 0.11
CA GLY A 90 -15.39 -25.31 0.62
C GLY A 90 -16.59 -25.36 -0.31
N ASP A 91 -16.45 -26.11 -1.41
CA ASP A 91 -17.18 -27.36 -1.67
C ASP A 91 -16.87 -27.88 -3.10
#